data_AF-A0AAV7WDN8-F1
#
_entry.id   AF-A0AAV7WDN8-F1
#
_cell.length_a   1.000
_cell.length_b   1.000
_cell.length_c   1.000
_cell.angle_alpha   90.00
_cell.angle_beta   90.00
_cell.angle_gamma   90.00
#
_symmetry.space_group_name_H-M   'P 1'
#
loop_
_entity.id
_entity.type
_entity.pdbx_description
1 polymer ?
#
loop_
_entity_poly.entity_id
_entity_poly.type
_entity_poly.pdbx_seq_one_letter_code
_entity_poly.pdbx_strand_id
1 'polypeptide(L)'
;MGPIPGTSSDWVLELGTASGLDSSLASSLLSSPGLATEASTAFADVLRWVSAVLGLHLPVVQLSIDPLLSFTPDQSDTEPVLPFCKALFDILLGVWTQPVSGPLVDRSVLHRHQPAHSDPLCLRHHPPPQGFVTQTQTALGVPALERILSTPPHRDSTQLDAAGRCIFTSSSAALRSTNTSCVLARLSHAHWDSVEHLLPLLSDDVPPILKSLLKDGQQAARLAIRSGMDSTGSIGRIMAASVAICRRAWLAASNFLSLVRNALLVMPFDGKLLFGVHTDSAVRHFCDSHCGD
;
A
#
# COMPACT_ATOMS: atom_id res chain seq x y z
N MET A 1 -34.86 12.39 42.59
CA MET A 1 -33.48 12.42 43.13
C MET A 1 -33.09 11.01 43.51
N GLY A 2 -32.08 10.47 42.82
CA GLY A 2 -31.54 9.12 42.97
C GLY A 2 -30.60 8.87 41.79
N PRO A 3 -29.33 8.45 42.01
CA PRO A 3 -28.25 8.64 41.04
C PRO A 3 -28.16 7.50 40.01
N ILE A 4 -27.69 7.84 38.81
CA ILE A 4 -27.29 6.90 37.77
C ILE A 4 -25.79 6.60 37.97
N PRO A 5 -25.37 5.33 38.12
CA PRO A 5 -23.96 4.97 38.08
C PRO A 5 -23.55 4.41 36.71
N GLY A 6 -22.38 4.86 36.24
CA GLY A 6 -21.43 3.99 35.56
C GLY A 6 -21.45 3.98 34.04
N THR A 7 -20.84 4.98 33.42
CA THR A 7 -20.17 4.81 32.12
C THR A 7 -18.86 4.05 32.36
N SER A 8 -18.78 2.79 31.93
CA SER A 8 -17.51 2.06 31.80
C SER A 8 -17.33 1.69 30.33
N SER A 9 -16.21 2.16 29.79
CA SER A 9 -15.63 1.82 28.51
C SER A 9 -15.19 0.36 28.47
N ASP A 10 -15.75 -0.43 27.56
CA ASP A 10 -15.18 -1.71 27.10
C ASP A 10 -15.72 -2.01 25.70
N TRP A 11 -14.97 -1.64 24.65
CA TRP A 11 -15.21 -2.09 23.28
C TRP A 11 -13.95 -2.63 22.59
N VAL A 12 -12.91 -2.95 23.36
CA VAL A 12 -11.69 -3.58 22.84
C VAL A 12 -11.48 -4.90 23.57
N LEU A 13 -12.16 -5.95 23.10
CA LEU A 13 -11.78 -7.37 23.17
C LEU A 13 -13.02 -8.21 22.90
N GLU A 14 -13.21 -8.60 21.63
CA GLU A 14 -13.80 -9.90 21.25
C GLU A 14 -13.95 -9.91 19.74
N LEU A 15 -13.00 -10.54 19.06
CA LEU A 15 -13.19 -11.28 17.80
C LEU A 15 -11.91 -12.12 17.58
N GLY A 16 -11.68 -13.01 18.54
CA GLY A 16 -10.90 -14.22 18.34
C GLY A 16 -11.85 -15.38 18.03
N THR A 17 -11.38 -16.28 17.18
CA THR A 17 -11.92 -17.62 16.87
C THR A 17 -13.07 -17.71 15.85
N ALA A 18 -12.70 -17.89 14.58
CA ALA A 18 -13.25 -18.95 13.74
C ALA A 18 -12.45 -19.08 12.42
N SER A 19 -11.62 -20.13 12.32
CA SER A 19 -11.38 -20.99 11.15
C SER A 19 -9.92 -21.45 11.12
N GLY A 20 -9.72 -22.75 11.32
CA GLY A 20 -8.42 -23.40 11.44
C GLY A 20 -7.53 -23.25 10.20
N LEU A 21 -6.42 -22.58 10.40
CA LEU A 21 -5.17 -22.77 9.68
C LEU A 21 -4.10 -22.95 10.75
N ASP A 22 -3.26 -23.97 10.56
CA ASP A 22 -2.26 -24.42 11.52
C ASP A 22 -1.30 -23.26 11.88
N SER A 23 -1.44 -22.73 13.10
CA SER A 23 -0.65 -21.60 13.61
C SER A 23 0.83 -21.92 13.72
N SER A 24 1.18 -23.22 13.69
CA SER A 24 2.55 -23.72 13.66
C SER A 24 3.34 -23.30 12.41
N LEU A 25 2.71 -23.25 11.23
CA LEU A 25 3.43 -22.92 9.97
C LEU A 25 3.70 -21.41 9.83
N ALA A 26 2.79 -20.57 10.33
CA ALA A 26 2.99 -19.11 10.37
C ALA A 26 4.10 -18.72 11.36
N SER A 27 4.21 -19.43 12.50
CA SER A 27 5.28 -19.21 13.48
C SER A 27 6.64 -19.73 13.02
N SER A 28 6.70 -20.81 12.22
CA SER A 28 7.96 -21.34 11.68
C SER A 28 8.57 -20.50 10.55
N LEU A 29 7.78 -19.72 9.81
CA LEU A 29 8.30 -18.78 8.79
C LEU A 29 8.84 -17.47 9.38
N LEU A 30 8.44 -17.13 10.61
CA LEU A 30 8.87 -15.91 11.32
C LEU A 30 9.99 -16.16 12.36
N SER A 31 10.39 -17.41 12.58
CA SER A 31 11.36 -17.78 13.60
C SER A 31 12.68 -18.32 13.00
N SER A 32 13.24 -17.59 12.03
CA SER A 32 14.63 -17.79 11.60
C SER A 32 15.47 -16.61 12.13
N PRO A 33 16.13 -16.73 13.30
CA PRO A 33 16.74 -15.59 14.00
C PRO A 33 18.03 -15.08 13.36
N GLY A 34 18.51 -15.71 12.28
CA GLY A 34 19.80 -15.39 11.64
C GLY A 34 19.73 -14.43 10.45
N LEU A 35 18.59 -14.36 9.75
CA LEU A 35 18.47 -13.58 8.50
C LEU A 35 17.93 -12.15 8.71
N ALA A 36 17.13 -11.94 9.76
CA ALA A 36 16.53 -10.64 10.04
C ALA A 36 17.53 -9.65 10.66
N THR A 37 18.44 -10.14 11.49
CA THR A 37 19.48 -9.37 12.18
C THR A 37 20.53 -8.84 11.22
N GLU A 38 21.02 -9.67 10.28
CA GLU A 38 21.98 -9.23 9.25
C GLU A 38 21.37 -8.24 8.24
N ALA A 39 20.10 -8.43 7.86
CA ALA A 39 19.42 -7.50 6.96
C ALA A 39 19.12 -6.14 7.64
N SER A 40 18.84 -6.16 8.94
CA SER A 40 18.58 -4.96 9.75
C SER A 40 19.86 -4.13 9.95
N THR A 41 21.00 -4.77 10.25
CA THR A 41 22.29 -4.06 10.33
C THR A 41 22.72 -3.51 8.98
N ALA A 42 22.57 -4.29 7.89
CA ALA A 42 22.89 -3.83 6.55
C ALA A 42 22.04 -2.64 6.07
N PHE A 43 20.78 -2.55 6.51
CA PHE A 43 19.94 -1.38 6.23
C PHE A 43 20.40 -0.16 7.02
N ALA A 44 20.60 -0.32 8.33
CA ALA A 44 21.10 0.72 9.22
C ALA A 44 22.45 1.30 8.78
N ASP A 45 23.36 0.45 8.29
CA ASP A 45 24.67 0.84 7.80
C ASP A 45 24.57 1.71 6.53
N VAL A 46 23.66 1.38 5.60
CA VAL A 46 23.43 2.25 4.43
C VAL A 46 22.75 3.54 4.80
N LEU A 47 21.81 3.54 5.75
CA LEU A 47 21.20 4.80 6.20
C LEU A 47 22.27 5.75 6.75
N ARG A 48 23.22 5.23 7.54
CA ARG A 48 24.39 5.97 8.02
C ARG A 48 25.30 6.46 6.88
N TRP A 49 25.52 5.63 5.86
CA TRP A 49 26.31 6.02 4.70
C TRP A 49 25.63 7.08 3.82
N VAL A 50 24.36 6.89 3.44
CA VAL A 50 23.58 7.85 2.65
C VAL A 50 23.51 9.19 3.36
N SER A 51 23.34 9.17 4.69
CA SER A 51 23.32 10.40 5.47
C SER A 51 24.68 11.11 5.42
N ALA A 52 25.79 10.38 5.55
CA ALA A 52 27.14 10.94 5.44
C ALA A 52 27.43 11.52 4.05
N VAL A 53 27.03 10.83 2.97
CA VAL A 53 27.25 11.28 1.59
C VAL A 53 26.41 12.51 1.22
N LEU A 54 25.16 12.56 1.71
CA LEU A 54 24.25 13.69 1.46
C LEU A 54 24.42 14.84 2.46
N GLY A 55 25.34 14.72 3.43
CA GLY A 55 25.51 15.70 4.51
C GLY A 55 24.29 15.78 5.45
N LEU A 56 23.47 14.73 5.52
CA LEU A 56 22.33 14.62 6.43
C LEU A 56 22.85 14.14 7.80
N HIS A 57 22.61 14.94 8.84
CA HIS A 57 22.78 14.45 10.22
C HIS A 57 21.64 13.46 10.55
N LEU A 58 21.95 12.33 11.17
CA LEU A 58 21.00 11.40 11.78
C LEU A 58 20.81 11.79 13.26
N PRO A 59 19.82 12.63 13.63
CA PRO A 59 19.56 12.91 15.03
C PRO A 59 18.89 11.72 15.72
N VAL A 60 19.27 11.44 16.96
CA VAL A 60 18.34 10.83 17.92
C VAL A 60 17.22 11.84 18.13
N VAL A 61 15.98 11.43 17.85
CA VAL A 61 14.82 12.31 17.64
C VAL A 61 14.60 13.31 18.79
N GLN A 62 14.87 14.59 18.55
CA GLN A 62 14.06 15.71 19.05
C GLN A 62 13.92 16.74 17.92
N LEU A 63 12.67 17.05 17.56
CA LEU A 63 12.31 17.88 16.42
C LEU A 63 12.64 19.36 16.65
N SER A 64 13.12 19.99 15.57
CA SER A 64 13.38 21.42 15.32
C SER A 64 14.79 21.91 15.66
N ILE A 65 15.60 22.20 14.62
CA ILE A 65 15.99 23.56 14.19
C ILE A 65 16.84 23.50 12.89
N ASP A 66 16.75 24.61 12.15
CA ASP A 66 17.38 25.08 10.90
C ASP A 66 18.95 25.25 10.99
N PRO A 67 19.67 25.74 9.96
CA PRO A 67 20.63 24.98 9.16
C PRO A 67 22.11 25.38 9.40
N LEU A 68 22.56 25.64 10.63
CA LEU A 68 23.87 26.28 10.86
C LEU A 68 24.79 25.80 12.00
N LEU A 69 24.50 24.76 12.79
CA LEU A 69 25.30 24.45 14.00
C LEU A 69 25.44 22.93 14.17
N SER A 70 26.55 22.29 13.83
CA SER A 70 27.90 22.29 14.43
C SER A 70 28.17 20.93 15.07
N PHE A 71 29.11 20.22 14.46
CA PHE A 71 29.80 19.01 14.91
C PHE A 71 29.84 18.78 16.43
N THR A 72 29.40 17.60 16.87
CA THR A 72 30.27 16.58 17.51
C THR A 72 29.51 15.25 17.70
N PRO A 73 30.20 14.09 17.59
CA PRO A 73 29.59 12.76 17.73
C PRO A 73 29.70 12.25 19.17
N ASP A 74 28.67 11.56 19.67
CA ASP A 74 28.90 10.33 20.43
C ASP A 74 27.71 9.37 20.36
N GLN A 75 28.04 8.08 20.32
CA GLN A 75 27.16 6.96 20.05
C GLN A 75 26.22 6.66 21.23
N SER A 76 24.98 6.33 20.91
CA SER A 76 24.16 5.43 21.73
C SER A 76 23.36 4.52 20.80
N ASP A 77 23.12 3.28 21.25
CA ASP A 77 22.47 2.11 20.62
C ASP A 77 21.04 2.34 20.08
N THR A 78 20.80 3.48 19.45
CA THR A 78 19.52 3.87 18.89
C THR A 78 19.54 3.50 17.41
N GLU A 79 18.52 2.75 16.99
CA GLU A 79 18.30 2.42 15.58
C GLU A 79 18.36 3.72 14.74
N PRO A 80 19.23 3.81 13.70
CA PRO A 80 19.41 5.05 12.98
C PRO A 80 18.13 5.43 12.24
N VAL A 81 17.51 6.54 12.65
CA VAL A 81 16.31 7.09 12.01
C VAL A 81 16.72 8.20 11.05
N LEU A 82 16.49 8.02 9.75
CA LEU A 82 16.67 9.09 8.78
C LEU A 82 15.71 10.26 9.09
N PRO A 83 16.20 11.51 9.14
CA PRO A 83 15.30 12.66 9.25
C PRO A 83 14.38 12.71 8.02
N PHE A 84 13.11 13.01 8.24
CA PHE A 84 12.15 13.16 7.14
C PHE A 84 12.54 14.38 6.29
N CYS A 85 12.57 14.21 4.97
CA CYS A 85 12.97 15.29 4.06
C CYS A 85 11.98 16.46 4.14
N LYS A 86 12.44 17.64 4.56
CA LYS A 86 11.62 18.84 4.71
C LYS A 86 10.85 19.19 3.43
N ALA A 87 11.48 19.09 2.26
CA ALA A 87 10.82 19.36 0.98
C ALA A 87 9.63 18.40 0.72
N LEU A 88 9.77 17.12 1.08
CA LEU A 88 8.66 16.16 0.99
C LEU A 88 7.55 16.50 2.01
N PHE A 89 7.94 16.99 3.19
CA PHE A 89 6.99 17.42 4.21
C PHE A 89 6.22 18.67 3.78
N ASP A 90 6.89 19.65 3.17
CA ASP A 90 6.26 20.87 2.66
C ASP A 90 5.27 20.54 1.53
N ILE A 91 5.60 19.60 0.64
CA ILE A 91 4.66 19.08 -0.38
C ILE A 91 3.45 18.43 0.29
N LEU A 92 3.67 17.58 1.30
CA LEU A 92 2.62 16.91 2.06
C LEU A 92 1.69 17.91 2.74
N LEU A 93 2.25 18.91 3.42
CA LEU A 93 1.50 19.99 4.04
C LEU A 93 0.67 20.75 3.00
N GLY A 94 1.26 21.06 1.84
CA GLY A 94 0.56 21.69 0.73
C GLY A 94 -0.71 20.93 0.33
N VAL A 95 -0.63 19.61 0.19
CA VAL A 95 -1.80 18.75 -0.11
C VAL A 95 -2.83 18.79 1.03
N TRP A 96 -2.39 18.79 2.29
CA TRP A 96 -3.28 18.80 3.46
C TRP A 96 -4.00 20.12 3.69
N THR A 97 -3.51 21.23 3.16
CA THR A 97 -4.23 22.52 3.27
C THR A 97 -5.56 22.54 2.52
N GLN A 98 -5.73 21.68 1.51
CA GLN A 98 -6.96 21.57 0.72
C GLN A 98 -7.34 20.10 0.46
N PRO A 99 -7.74 19.35 1.50
CA PRO A 99 -7.92 17.91 1.41
C PRO A 99 -9.10 17.50 0.50
N VAL A 100 -9.99 18.44 0.17
CA VAL A 100 -11.24 18.19 -0.58
C VAL A 100 -11.21 18.73 -2.02
N SER A 101 -10.26 19.61 -2.37
CA SER A 101 -10.37 20.45 -3.58
C SER A 101 -9.57 19.94 -4.79
N GLY A 102 -8.64 19.01 -4.59
CA GLY A 102 -7.75 18.51 -5.65
C GLY A 102 -8.07 17.08 -6.09
N PRO A 103 -7.77 16.68 -7.35
CA PRO A 103 -7.70 15.27 -7.70
C PRO A 103 -6.63 14.61 -6.82
N LEU A 104 -6.96 13.51 -6.13
CA LEU A 104 -6.02 12.86 -5.20
C LEU A 104 -4.72 12.37 -5.83
N VAL A 105 -4.68 12.27 -7.16
CA VAL A 105 -3.48 11.98 -7.91
C VAL A 105 -3.28 13.09 -8.94
N ASP A 106 -2.08 13.65 -8.95
CA ASP A 106 -1.65 14.52 -10.04
C ASP A 106 -1.70 13.73 -11.36
N ARG A 107 -2.44 14.27 -12.34
CA ARG A 107 -2.55 13.69 -13.68
C ARG A 107 -1.19 13.54 -14.36
N SER A 108 -0.23 14.38 -14.02
CA SER A 108 1.14 14.28 -14.52
C SER A 108 1.81 12.97 -14.09
N VAL A 109 1.59 12.54 -12.84
CA VAL A 109 2.11 11.28 -12.30
C VAL A 109 1.47 10.09 -13.01
N LEU A 110 0.15 10.15 -13.23
CA LEU A 110 -0.57 9.12 -13.99
C LEU A 110 -0.04 8.96 -15.41
N HIS A 111 0.33 10.07 -16.06
CA HIS A 111 0.87 10.07 -17.41
C HIS A 111 2.32 9.60 -17.46
N ARG A 112 3.15 9.96 -16.49
CA ARG A 112 4.56 9.57 -16.44
C ARG A 112 4.74 8.07 -16.21
N HIS A 113 3.85 7.47 -15.43
CA HIS A 113 3.87 6.05 -15.08
C HIS A 113 2.68 5.34 -15.70
N GLN A 114 2.54 5.41 -17.03
CA GLN A 114 1.52 4.64 -17.74
C GLN A 114 1.91 3.16 -17.78
N PRO A 115 1.05 2.25 -17.30
CA PRO A 115 1.28 0.82 -17.41
C PRO A 115 1.13 0.38 -18.87
N ALA A 116 1.79 -0.73 -19.22
CA ALA A 116 1.69 -1.32 -20.55
C ALA A 116 0.28 -1.83 -20.84
N HIS A 117 -0.06 -2.00 -22.11
CA HIS A 117 -1.37 -2.54 -22.48
C HIS A 117 -1.59 -3.98 -21.99
N SER A 118 -0.50 -4.73 -21.81
CA SER A 118 -0.46 -6.10 -21.27
C SER A 118 -0.62 -6.18 -19.75
N ASP A 119 -0.51 -5.05 -19.04
CA ASP A 119 -0.56 -5.05 -17.59
C ASP A 119 -1.98 -5.28 -17.06
N PRO A 120 -2.14 -5.82 -15.84
CA PRO A 120 -3.44 -6.05 -15.24
C PRO A 120 -4.34 -4.82 -15.28
N LEU A 121 -5.62 -5.01 -15.63
CA LEU A 121 -6.59 -3.92 -15.80
C LEU A 121 -6.76 -3.07 -14.52
N CYS A 122 -6.65 -3.68 -13.33
CA CYS A 122 -6.70 -2.96 -12.05
C CYS A 122 -5.61 -1.90 -11.88
N LEU A 123 -4.49 -1.99 -12.60
CA LEU A 123 -3.43 -0.97 -12.57
C LEU A 123 -3.77 0.24 -13.43
N ARG A 124 -4.73 0.08 -14.35
CA ARG A 124 -5.12 1.10 -15.34
C ARG A 124 -6.42 1.80 -14.95
N HIS A 125 -7.36 1.02 -14.45
CA HIS A 125 -8.72 1.46 -14.19
C HIS A 125 -9.20 0.87 -12.86
N HIS A 126 -10.07 1.62 -12.19
CA HIS A 126 -10.83 1.07 -11.09
C HIS A 126 -11.69 -0.11 -11.60
N PRO A 127 -11.75 -1.24 -10.89
CA PRO A 127 -12.58 -2.37 -11.29
C PRO A 127 -14.05 -1.94 -11.41
N PRO A 128 -14.74 -2.23 -12.52
CA PRO A 128 -16.15 -1.91 -12.61
C PRO A 128 -16.95 -2.75 -11.60
N PRO A 129 -18.11 -2.23 -11.13
CA PRO A 129 -18.94 -2.89 -10.13
C PRO A 129 -19.69 -4.13 -10.66
N GLN A 130 -19.50 -4.52 -11.92
CA GLN A 130 -20.27 -5.57 -12.59
C GLN A 130 -20.25 -6.90 -11.80
N GLY A 131 -21.35 -7.65 -11.93
CA GLY A 131 -21.59 -8.95 -11.30
C GLY A 131 -23.07 -9.15 -10.94
N PHE A 132 -23.40 -10.29 -10.37
CA PHE A 132 -24.77 -10.66 -10.00
C PHE A 132 -25.38 -9.65 -9.00
N VAL A 133 -24.56 -9.15 -8.07
CA VAL A 133 -24.97 -8.11 -7.09
C VAL A 133 -25.52 -6.87 -7.80
N THR A 134 -24.86 -6.37 -8.84
CA THR A 134 -25.37 -5.23 -9.61
C THR A 134 -26.59 -5.58 -10.45
N GLN A 135 -26.67 -6.80 -10.99
CA GLN A 135 -27.84 -7.23 -11.77
C GLN A 135 -29.11 -7.30 -10.93
N THR A 136 -29.02 -7.78 -9.67
CA THR A 136 -30.17 -7.80 -8.76
C THR A 136 -30.71 -6.41 -8.42
N GLN A 137 -29.86 -5.38 -8.47
CA GLN A 137 -30.30 -3.99 -8.29
C GLN A 137 -31.03 -3.46 -9.53
N THR A 138 -30.57 -3.83 -10.74
CA THR A 138 -31.20 -3.42 -12.00
C THR A 138 -32.57 -4.08 -12.21
N ALA A 139 -32.74 -5.32 -11.76
CA ALA A 139 -33.99 -6.07 -11.89
C ALA A 139 -35.16 -5.48 -11.07
N LEU A 140 -34.88 -4.63 -10.08
CA LEU A 140 -35.87 -3.97 -9.22
C LEU A 140 -36.52 -2.71 -9.85
N GLY A 141 -36.31 -2.46 -11.14
CA GLY A 141 -37.34 -1.78 -11.94
C GLY A 141 -37.17 -0.29 -12.24
N VAL A 142 -35.99 0.16 -12.70
CA VAL A 142 -35.90 1.46 -13.41
C VAL A 142 -35.34 1.24 -14.82
N PRO A 143 -36.19 1.20 -15.87
CA PRO A 143 -35.80 0.87 -17.25
C PRO A 143 -34.87 1.89 -17.93
N ALA A 144 -34.64 3.07 -17.33
CA ALA A 144 -33.81 4.14 -17.91
C ALA A 144 -32.33 4.11 -17.47
N LEU A 145 -31.90 3.06 -16.75
CA LEU A 145 -30.71 3.07 -15.89
C LEU A 145 -29.44 2.44 -16.50
N GLU A 146 -29.40 2.04 -17.77
CA GLU A 146 -28.20 1.40 -18.34
C GLU A 146 -26.96 2.32 -18.36
N ARG A 147 -27.15 3.64 -18.30
CA ARG A 147 -26.06 4.63 -18.19
C ARG A 147 -25.75 5.06 -16.73
N ILE A 148 -26.56 4.64 -15.75
CA ILE A 148 -26.51 5.09 -14.34
C ILE A 148 -25.91 4.01 -13.39
N LEU A 149 -25.61 2.80 -13.88
CA LEU A 149 -24.99 1.71 -13.08
C LEU A 149 -23.50 1.91 -12.72
N SER A 150 -22.97 3.13 -12.81
CA SER A 150 -21.61 3.44 -12.38
C SER A 150 -21.52 3.86 -10.91
N THR A 151 -22.65 4.01 -10.22
CA THR A 151 -22.72 4.42 -8.81
C THR A 151 -23.86 3.71 -8.08
N PRO A 152 -23.71 3.40 -6.77
CA PRO A 152 -24.79 2.84 -5.98
C PRO A 152 -25.92 3.87 -5.77
N PRO A 153 -27.19 3.45 -5.58
CA PRO A 153 -28.35 4.33 -5.64
C PRO A 153 -28.52 5.31 -4.47
N HIS A 154 -27.99 5.00 -3.28
CA HIS A 154 -28.11 5.88 -2.12
C HIS A 154 -26.98 6.91 -2.04
N ARG A 155 -27.27 8.11 -1.53
CA ARG A 155 -26.29 9.20 -1.38
C ARG A 155 -25.08 8.76 -0.56
N ASP A 156 -25.30 8.13 0.59
CA ASP A 156 -24.22 7.72 1.50
C ASP A 156 -23.38 6.59 0.88
N SER A 157 -24.02 5.62 0.23
CA SER A 157 -23.33 4.62 -0.58
C SER A 157 -22.52 5.26 -1.72
N THR A 158 -23.06 6.28 -2.39
CA THR A 158 -22.37 6.97 -3.48
C THR A 158 -21.10 7.65 -2.98
N GLN A 159 -21.16 8.29 -1.80
CA GLN A 159 -20.01 8.93 -1.18
C GLN A 159 -18.95 7.90 -0.76
N LEU A 160 -19.38 6.78 -0.16
CA LEU A 160 -18.47 5.70 0.21
C LEU A 160 -17.80 5.06 -1.01
N ASP A 161 -18.55 4.78 -2.08
CA ASP A 161 -18.00 4.25 -3.33
C ASP A 161 -17.07 5.25 -4.02
N ALA A 162 -17.41 6.54 -4.02
CA ALA A 162 -16.52 7.60 -4.49
C ALA A 162 -15.20 7.64 -3.70
N ALA A 163 -15.26 7.56 -2.36
CA ALA A 163 -14.08 7.52 -1.50
C ALA A 163 -13.22 6.27 -1.77
N GLY A 164 -13.83 5.09 -1.87
CA GLY A 164 -13.12 3.86 -2.20
C GLY A 164 -12.43 3.95 -3.57
N ARG A 165 -13.12 4.41 -4.62
CA ARG A 165 -12.53 4.60 -5.96
C ARG A 165 -11.37 5.58 -5.97
N CYS A 166 -11.50 6.65 -5.20
CA CYS A 166 -10.48 7.66 -4.98
C CYS A 166 -9.22 7.06 -4.34
N ILE A 167 -9.37 6.31 -3.23
CA ILE A 167 -8.27 5.64 -2.54
C ILE A 167 -7.62 4.63 -3.48
N PHE A 168 -8.40 3.79 -4.17
CA PHE A 168 -7.90 2.80 -5.11
C PHE A 168 -7.06 3.43 -6.23
N THR A 169 -7.56 4.51 -6.84
CA THR A 169 -6.85 5.21 -7.93
C THR A 169 -5.53 5.79 -7.43
N SER A 170 -5.52 6.33 -6.21
CA SER A 170 -4.33 6.89 -5.56
C SER A 170 -3.29 5.83 -5.25
N SER A 171 -3.72 4.70 -4.69
CA SER A 171 -2.87 3.55 -4.44
C SER A 171 -2.33 2.94 -5.73
N SER A 172 -3.14 2.84 -6.79
CA SER A 172 -2.69 2.39 -8.11
C SER A 172 -1.60 3.31 -8.70
N ALA A 173 -1.74 4.63 -8.55
CA ALA A 173 -0.72 5.58 -8.99
C ALA A 173 0.58 5.45 -8.17
N ALA A 174 0.45 5.30 -6.85
CA ALA A 174 1.59 5.03 -5.98
C ALA A 174 2.31 3.74 -6.36
N LEU A 175 1.56 2.65 -6.63
CA LEU A 175 2.12 1.37 -7.06
C LEU A 175 2.94 1.50 -8.35
N ARG A 176 2.44 2.27 -9.32
CA ARG A 176 3.13 2.50 -10.58
C ARG A 176 4.40 3.34 -10.41
N SER A 177 4.37 4.35 -9.55
CA SER A 177 5.55 5.12 -9.17
C SER A 177 6.60 4.22 -8.49
N THR A 178 6.18 3.40 -7.52
CA THR A 178 7.04 2.43 -6.83
C THR A 178 7.66 1.43 -7.81
N ASN A 179 6.89 0.91 -8.77
CA ASN A 179 7.40 0.00 -9.80
C ASN A 179 8.51 0.67 -10.63
N THR A 180 8.29 1.90 -11.10
CA THR A 180 9.34 2.65 -11.82
C THR A 180 10.58 2.85 -10.96
N SER A 181 10.44 3.21 -9.69
CA SER A 181 11.56 3.35 -8.77
C SER A 181 12.34 2.04 -8.57
N CYS A 182 11.66 0.89 -8.46
CA CYS A 182 12.31 -0.42 -8.39
C CYS A 182 13.10 -0.75 -9.67
N VAL A 183 12.53 -0.46 -10.85
CA VAL A 183 13.22 -0.67 -12.13
C VAL A 183 14.47 0.20 -12.23
N LEU A 184 14.38 1.48 -11.85
CA LEU A 184 15.54 2.39 -11.83
C LEU A 184 16.60 1.94 -10.82
N ALA A 185 16.19 1.49 -9.64
CA ALA A 185 17.12 0.93 -8.65
C ALA A 185 17.82 -0.33 -9.17
N ARG A 186 17.10 -1.20 -9.89
CA ARG A 186 17.68 -2.39 -10.53
C ARG A 186 18.67 -2.03 -11.64
N LEU A 187 18.36 -1.02 -12.45
CA LEU A 187 19.27 -0.49 -13.45
C LEU A 187 20.54 0.09 -12.80
N SER A 188 20.37 0.88 -11.73
CA SER A 188 21.49 1.43 -10.95
C SER A 188 22.39 0.31 -10.41
N HIS A 189 21.82 -0.75 -9.85
CA HIS A 189 22.58 -1.93 -9.42
C HIS A 189 23.40 -2.54 -10.57
N ALA A 190 22.79 -2.74 -11.74
CA ALA A 190 23.48 -3.31 -12.90
C ALA A 190 24.62 -2.41 -13.42
N HIS A 191 24.46 -1.08 -13.32
CA HIS A 191 25.55 -0.14 -13.62
C HIS A 191 26.70 -0.29 -12.63
N TRP A 192 26.42 -0.38 -11.32
CA TRP A 192 27.45 -0.63 -10.32
C TRP A 192 28.16 -1.95 -10.58
N ASP A 193 27.42 -3.03 -10.85
CA ASP A 193 28.01 -4.32 -11.21
C ASP A 193 28.92 -4.18 -12.45
N SER A 194 28.51 -3.43 -13.46
CA SER A 194 29.34 -3.21 -14.66
C SER A 194 30.64 -2.45 -14.32
N VAL A 195 30.58 -1.45 -13.45
CA VAL A 195 31.77 -0.74 -12.96
C VAL A 195 32.72 -1.67 -12.20
N GLU A 196 32.18 -2.61 -11.42
CA GLU A 196 32.98 -3.65 -10.74
C GLU A 196 33.79 -4.49 -11.74
N HIS A 197 33.18 -4.89 -12.86
CA HIS A 197 33.84 -5.69 -13.89
C HIS A 197 34.90 -4.91 -14.69
N LEU A 198 34.75 -3.59 -14.82
CA LEU A 198 35.73 -2.73 -15.48
C LEU A 198 36.92 -2.39 -14.58
N LEU A 199 36.78 -2.57 -13.28
CA LEU A 199 37.75 -2.17 -12.28
C LEU A 199 39.15 -2.79 -12.49
N PRO A 200 39.29 -4.09 -12.80
CA PRO A 200 40.60 -4.70 -13.07
C PRO A 200 41.26 -4.22 -14.37
N LEU A 201 40.51 -3.58 -15.27
CA LEU A 201 41.04 -3.09 -16.55
C LEU A 201 41.66 -1.69 -16.45
N LEU A 202 41.38 -0.96 -15.38
CA LEU A 202 41.79 0.44 -15.21
C LEU A 202 43.19 0.57 -14.60
N SER A 203 43.56 -0.32 -13.68
CA SER A 203 44.88 -0.38 -13.04
C SER A 203 44.96 -1.65 -12.18
N ASP A 204 46.15 -2.20 -12.00
CA ASP A 204 46.38 -3.29 -11.02
C ASP A 204 46.17 -2.81 -9.57
N ASP A 205 46.36 -1.50 -9.32
CA ASP A 205 46.27 -0.89 -8.00
C ASP A 205 45.05 0.02 -7.88
N VAL A 206 43.89 -0.62 -7.70
CA VAL A 206 42.60 0.07 -7.52
C VAL A 206 42.50 0.61 -6.10
N PRO A 207 42.29 1.93 -5.90
CA PRO A 207 42.18 2.51 -4.58
C PRO A 207 41.07 1.85 -3.73
N PRO A 208 41.31 1.58 -2.42
CA PRO A 208 40.32 0.94 -1.55
C PRO A 208 39.02 1.74 -1.42
N ILE A 209 39.11 3.08 -1.54
CA ILE A 209 37.95 3.97 -1.55
C ILE A 209 36.99 3.69 -2.72
N LEU A 210 37.52 3.36 -3.90
CA LEU A 210 36.70 3.05 -5.08
C LEU A 210 35.97 1.71 -4.91
N LYS A 211 36.64 0.72 -4.30
CA LYS A 211 36.01 -0.57 -3.95
C LYS A 211 34.90 -0.40 -2.91
N SER A 212 35.10 0.47 -1.92
CA SER A 212 34.05 0.79 -0.93
C SER A 212 32.85 1.46 -1.59
N LEU A 213 33.09 2.51 -2.39
CA LEU A 213 32.04 3.27 -3.07
C LEU A 213 31.16 2.38 -3.95
N LEU A 214 31.78 1.43 -4.65
CA LEU A 214 31.08 0.46 -5.47
C LEU A 214 30.14 -0.44 -4.65
N LYS A 215 30.64 -0.99 -3.53
CA LYS A 215 29.83 -1.82 -2.62
C LYS A 215 28.67 -1.02 -2.04
N ASP A 216 28.93 0.22 -1.65
CA ASP A 216 27.92 1.12 -1.09
C ASP A 216 26.83 1.42 -2.14
N GLY A 217 27.21 1.68 -3.40
CA GLY A 217 26.29 1.89 -4.51
C GLY A 217 25.39 0.69 -4.78
N GLN A 218 25.96 -0.52 -4.82
CA GLN A 218 25.19 -1.77 -4.94
C GLN A 218 24.24 -1.97 -3.75
N GLN A 219 24.71 -1.70 -2.52
CA GLN A 219 23.91 -1.86 -1.32
C GLN A 219 22.75 -0.87 -1.28
N ALA A 220 22.98 0.40 -1.62
CA ALA A 220 21.95 1.42 -1.74
C ALA A 220 20.88 1.02 -2.77
N ALA A 221 21.29 0.50 -3.94
CA ALA A 221 20.36 0.01 -4.94
C ALA A 221 19.51 -1.18 -4.44
N ARG A 222 20.11 -2.14 -3.73
CA ARG A 222 19.38 -3.26 -3.11
C ARG A 222 18.35 -2.79 -2.08
N LEU A 223 18.70 -1.82 -1.26
CA LEU A 223 17.78 -1.27 -0.25
C LEU A 223 16.65 -0.45 -0.85
N ALA A 224 16.91 0.29 -1.93
CA ALA A 224 15.85 0.95 -2.68
C ALA A 224 14.84 -0.05 -3.25
N ILE A 225 15.31 -1.20 -3.78
CA ILE A 225 14.42 -2.29 -4.22
C ILE A 225 13.63 -2.85 -3.03
N ARG A 226 14.26 -3.08 -1.89
CA ARG A 226 13.59 -3.60 -0.68
C ARG A 226 12.51 -2.65 -0.16
N SER A 227 12.84 -1.37 -0.02
CA SER A 227 11.88 -0.32 0.34
C SER A 227 10.70 -0.24 -0.62
N GLY A 228 10.96 -0.44 -1.92
CA GLY A 228 9.91 -0.55 -2.93
C GLY A 228 9.00 -1.76 -2.70
N MET A 229 9.54 -2.94 -2.39
CA MET A 229 8.73 -4.13 -2.05
C MET A 229 7.86 -3.92 -0.81
N ASP A 230 8.41 -3.31 0.25
CA ASP A 230 7.68 -3.01 1.48
C ASP A 230 6.56 -1.99 1.22
N SER A 231 6.83 -1.00 0.37
CA SER A 231 5.84 -0.02 -0.11
C SER A 231 4.73 -0.71 -0.91
N THR A 232 5.06 -1.59 -1.85
CA THR A 232 4.09 -2.37 -2.63
C THR A 232 3.17 -3.20 -1.74
N GLY A 233 3.70 -3.84 -0.70
CA GLY A 233 2.88 -4.59 0.27
C GLY A 233 1.86 -3.69 0.99
N SER A 234 2.28 -2.50 1.41
CA SER A 234 1.38 -1.53 2.05
C SER A 234 0.35 -0.96 1.08
N ILE A 235 0.77 -0.60 -0.13
CA ILE A 235 -0.12 -0.11 -1.20
C ILE A 235 -1.18 -1.17 -1.56
N GLY A 236 -0.79 -2.45 -1.64
CA GLY A 236 -1.72 -3.56 -1.88
C GLY A 236 -2.79 -3.68 -0.79
N ARG A 237 -2.44 -3.50 0.49
CA ARG A 237 -3.42 -3.46 1.58
C ARG A 237 -4.39 -2.28 1.47
N ILE A 238 -3.90 -1.10 1.07
CA ILE A 238 -4.76 0.08 0.85
C ILE A 238 -5.72 -0.18 -0.33
N MET A 239 -5.25 -0.81 -1.41
CA MET A 239 -6.13 -1.22 -2.53
C MET A 239 -7.18 -2.25 -2.10
N ALA A 240 -6.82 -3.23 -1.26
CA ALA A 240 -7.79 -4.19 -0.73
C ALA A 240 -8.84 -3.51 0.16
N ALA A 241 -8.42 -2.59 1.04
CA ALA A 241 -9.33 -1.82 1.88
C ALA A 241 -10.29 -0.95 1.05
N SER A 242 -9.81 -0.33 -0.03
CA SER A 242 -10.65 0.49 -0.91
C SER A 242 -11.66 -0.35 -1.69
N VAL A 243 -11.28 -1.53 -2.17
CA VAL A 243 -12.21 -2.52 -2.74
C VAL A 243 -13.28 -2.91 -1.73
N ALA A 244 -12.92 -3.17 -0.47
CA ALA A 244 -13.87 -3.50 0.58
C ALA A 244 -14.85 -2.33 0.87
N ILE A 245 -14.37 -1.09 0.85
CA ILE A 245 -15.21 0.12 0.97
C ILE A 245 -16.21 0.19 -0.19
N CYS A 246 -15.74 0.05 -1.43
CA CYS A 246 -16.61 0.03 -2.61
C CYS A 246 -17.64 -1.10 -2.50
N ARG A 247 -17.22 -2.33 -2.20
CA ARG A 247 -18.16 -3.46 -2.00
C ARG A 247 -19.20 -3.16 -0.94
N ARG A 248 -18.80 -2.57 0.20
CA ARG A 248 -19.71 -2.20 1.27
C ARG A 248 -20.73 -1.16 0.82
N ALA A 249 -20.31 -0.17 0.05
CA ALA A 249 -21.21 0.83 -0.51
C ALA A 249 -22.28 0.20 -1.40
N TRP A 250 -21.89 -0.70 -2.31
CA TRP A 250 -22.79 -1.41 -3.21
C TRP A 250 -23.71 -2.40 -2.48
N LEU A 251 -23.18 -3.16 -1.52
CA LEU A 251 -23.95 -4.11 -0.72
C LEU A 251 -24.90 -3.41 0.25
N ALA A 252 -24.53 -2.25 0.80
CA ALA A 252 -25.42 -1.44 1.64
C ALA A 252 -26.67 -1.00 0.86
N ALA A 253 -26.53 -0.79 -0.45
CA ALA A 253 -27.61 -0.44 -1.36
C ALA A 253 -28.32 -1.66 -1.98
N SER A 254 -27.99 -2.88 -1.56
CA SER A 254 -28.63 -4.11 -2.02
C SER A 254 -29.65 -4.60 -0.99
N ASN A 255 -30.61 -5.40 -1.43
CA ASN A 255 -31.61 -6.02 -0.56
C ASN A 255 -31.14 -7.33 0.10
N PHE A 256 -29.83 -7.62 0.06
CA PHE A 256 -29.29 -8.84 0.67
C PHE A 256 -29.35 -8.78 2.21
N LEU A 257 -29.63 -9.94 2.83
CA LEU A 257 -29.52 -10.11 4.28
C LEU A 257 -28.12 -9.71 4.78
N SER A 258 -28.02 -9.23 6.01
CA SER A 258 -26.74 -8.83 6.63
C SER A 258 -25.70 -9.95 6.59
N LEU A 259 -26.11 -11.19 6.82
CA LEU A 259 -25.25 -12.38 6.73
C LEU A 259 -24.62 -12.53 5.34
N VAL A 260 -25.44 -12.45 4.28
CA VAL A 260 -24.98 -12.56 2.89
C VAL A 260 -24.05 -11.40 2.54
N ARG A 261 -24.40 -10.16 2.94
CA ARG A 261 -23.53 -8.99 2.72
C ARG A 261 -22.16 -9.16 3.38
N ASN A 262 -22.11 -9.65 4.62
CA ASN A 262 -20.86 -9.89 5.33
C ASN A 262 -20.00 -10.97 4.67
N ALA A 263 -20.64 -12.06 4.19
CA ALA A 263 -19.93 -13.10 3.45
C ALA A 263 -19.35 -12.57 2.13
N LEU A 264 -20.11 -11.76 1.38
CA LEU A 264 -19.65 -11.20 0.11
C LEU A 264 -18.52 -10.17 0.27
N LEU A 265 -18.48 -9.45 1.40
CA LEU A 265 -17.43 -8.47 1.67
C LEU A 265 -16.04 -9.09 1.74
N VAL A 266 -15.92 -10.28 2.33
CA VAL A 266 -14.63 -10.95 2.58
C VAL A 266 -14.16 -11.84 1.43
N MET A 267 -14.93 -11.92 0.34
CA MET A 267 -14.57 -12.74 -0.81
C MET A 267 -13.26 -12.27 -1.46
N PRO A 268 -12.47 -13.14 -2.09
CA PRO A 268 -11.28 -12.74 -2.82
C PRO A 268 -11.58 -11.70 -3.90
N PHE A 269 -10.60 -10.83 -4.17
CA PHE A 269 -10.64 -9.87 -5.27
C PHE A 269 -9.68 -10.33 -6.38
N ASP A 270 -10.19 -10.44 -7.61
CA ASP A 270 -9.46 -10.99 -8.76
C ASP A 270 -8.73 -9.93 -9.60
N GLY A 271 -8.82 -8.65 -9.20
CA GLY A 271 -8.24 -7.54 -9.95
C GLY A 271 -9.03 -7.13 -11.20
N LYS A 272 -10.19 -7.73 -11.46
CA LYS A 272 -11.00 -7.44 -12.65
C LYS A 272 -12.30 -6.76 -12.29
N LEU A 273 -13.10 -7.39 -11.44
CA LEU A 273 -14.46 -6.94 -11.11
C LEU A 273 -14.60 -6.73 -9.61
N LEU A 274 -15.38 -5.73 -9.20
CA LEU A 274 -15.70 -5.55 -7.80
C LEU A 274 -16.42 -6.78 -7.25
N PHE A 275 -17.36 -7.32 -8.04
CA PHE A 275 -18.06 -8.57 -7.77
C PHE A 275 -17.77 -9.59 -8.88
N GLY A 276 -16.63 -10.29 -8.74
CA GLY A 276 -16.21 -11.31 -9.70
C GLY A 276 -16.83 -12.70 -9.50
N VAL A 277 -16.18 -13.72 -10.08
CA VAL A 277 -16.66 -15.10 -10.11
C VAL A 277 -16.92 -15.66 -8.70
N HIS A 278 -16.07 -15.31 -7.73
CA HIS A 278 -16.22 -15.80 -6.35
C HIS A 278 -17.46 -15.24 -5.66
N THR A 279 -17.73 -13.94 -5.81
CA THR A 279 -18.93 -13.32 -5.24
C THR A 279 -20.18 -13.82 -5.93
N ASP A 280 -20.16 -13.98 -7.26
CA ASP A 280 -21.31 -14.49 -8.01
C ASP A 280 -21.66 -15.93 -7.61
N SER A 281 -20.65 -16.78 -7.47
CA SER A 281 -20.83 -18.17 -7.05
C SER A 281 -21.38 -18.27 -5.63
N ALA A 282 -20.90 -17.42 -4.72
CA ALA A 282 -21.42 -17.33 -3.36
C ALA A 282 -22.89 -16.88 -3.34
N VAL A 283 -23.27 -15.86 -4.12
CA VAL A 283 -24.68 -15.43 -4.18
C VAL A 283 -25.58 -16.55 -4.69
N ARG A 284 -25.20 -17.24 -5.79
CA ARG A 284 -26.00 -18.35 -6.32
C ARG A 284 -26.21 -19.44 -5.27
N HIS A 285 -25.14 -19.85 -4.59
CA HIS A 285 -25.24 -20.82 -3.51
C HIS A 285 -26.22 -20.38 -2.41
N PHE A 286 -26.20 -19.11 -2.00
CA PHE A 286 -27.15 -18.60 -1.02
C PHE A 286 -28.59 -18.61 -1.54
N CYS A 287 -28.82 -18.24 -2.80
CA CYS A 287 -30.14 -18.30 -3.42
C CYS A 287 -30.68 -19.73 -3.50
N ASP A 288 -29.87 -20.68 -3.97
CA ASP A 288 -30.27 -22.09 -4.13
C ASP A 288 -30.60 -22.74 -2.79
N SER A 289 -29.91 -22.34 -1.71
CA SER A 289 -30.13 -22.86 -0.36
C SER A 289 -31.43 -22.36 0.29
N HIS A 290 -32.00 -21.24 -0.18
CA HIS A 290 -33.21 -20.62 0.39
C HIS A 290 -34.43 -20.69 -0.55
N CYS A 291 -34.28 -21.24 -1.76
CA CYS A 291 -35.39 -21.52 -2.67
C CYS A 291 -35.96 -22.94 -2.53
N GLY A 292 -35.41 -23.76 -1.63
CA GLY A 292 -35.81 -25.15 -1.40
C GLY A 292 -36.77 -25.38 -0.22
N ASP A 293 -37.14 -24.32 0.50
CA ASP A 293 -38.13 -24.33 1.60
C ASP A 293 -39.40 -23.57 1.19
#